data_AF-A0A520WDG8-F1
#
_entry.id   AF-A0A520WDG8-F1
#
_cell.length_a   1.000
_cell.length_b   1.000
_cell.length_c   1.000
_cell.angle_alpha   90.00
_cell.angle_beta   90.00
_cell.angle_gamma   90.00
#
_symmetry.space_group_name_H-M   'P 1'
#
loop_
_entity.id
_entity.type
_entity.pdbx_description
1 polymer ?
#
loop_
_entity_poly.entity_id
_entity_poly.type
_entity_poly.pdbx_seq_one_letter_code
_entity_poly.pdbx_strand_id
1 'polypeptide(L)' 'MAASKVGRNDSCPCGSGRKYKQCCGVQAENSSQWGTYALIGVVVAIVGVIAYTFTSEGGGGGRQVWDPDHGHYHTVP' A
#
# COMPACT_ATOMS: atom_id res chain seq x y z
N MET A 1 -5.25 -31.29 -36.67
CA MET A 1 -4.01 -31.37 -35.87
C MET A 1 -4.08 -30.27 -34.82
N ALA A 2 -4.23 -30.61 -33.54
CA ALA A 2 -4.31 -29.62 -32.47
C ALA A 2 -2.91 -29.04 -32.25
N ALA A 3 -2.72 -27.74 -32.50
CA ALA A 3 -1.51 -27.05 -32.09
C ALA A 3 -1.45 -27.09 -30.55
N SER A 4 -0.55 -27.90 -29.99
CA SER A 4 -0.32 -27.99 -28.56
C SER A 4 0.01 -26.59 -28.03
N LYS A 5 -0.89 -26.00 -27.24
CA LYS A 5 -0.60 -24.73 -26.58
C LYS A 5 0.56 -24.97 -25.62
N VAL A 6 1.71 -24.38 -25.91
CA VAL A 6 2.83 -24.32 -24.96
C VAL A 6 2.34 -23.66 -23.66
N GLY A 7 2.58 -24.32 -22.52
CA GLY A 7 2.18 -23.81 -21.22
C GLY A 7 3.02 -22.59 -20.83
N ARG A 8 2.42 -21.63 -20.09
CA ARG A 8 3.11 -20.40 -19.64
C ARG A 8 4.43 -20.69 -18.89
N ASN A 9 4.50 -21.78 -18.13
CA ASN A 9 5.69 -22.10 -17.32
C ASN A 9 6.70 -22.99 -18.04
N ASP A 10 6.38 -23.54 -19.21
CA ASP A 10 7.25 -24.46 -19.94
C ASP A 10 8.45 -23.73 -20.54
N SER A 11 9.51 -24.46 -20.87
CA SER A 11 10.66 -23.90 -21.58
C SER A 11 10.25 -23.30 -22.92
N CYS A 12 10.74 -22.10 -23.22
CA CYS A 12 10.40 -21.41 -24.46
C CYS A 12 10.94 -22.20 -25.68
N PRO A 13 10.10 -22.52 -26.67
CA PRO A 13 10.54 -23.20 -27.90
C PRO A 13 11.45 -22.33 -28.78
N CYS A 14 11.62 -21.05 -28.43
CA CYS A 14 12.51 -20.10 -29.08
C CYS A 14 14.00 -20.32 -28.76
N GLY A 15 14.35 -21.30 -27.92
CA GLY A 15 15.74 -21.63 -27.59
C GLY A 15 16.41 -20.71 -26.55
N SER A 16 15.65 -19.79 -25.93
CA SER A 16 16.20 -18.85 -24.94
C SER A 16 16.52 -19.47 -23.57
N GLY A 17 16.09 -20.71 -23.32
CA GLY A 17 16.20 -21.38 -22.02
C GLY A 17 15.30 -20.78 -20.91
N ARG A 18 14.52 -19.74 -21.21
CA ARG A 18 13.61 -19.07 -20.27
C ARG A 18 12.21 -19.69 -20.32
N LYS A 19 11.42 -19.53 -19.25
CA LYS A 19 10.00 -19.92 -19.24
C LYS A 19 9.23 -19.15 -20.31
N TYR A 20 8.28 -19.80 -20.99
CA TYR A 20 7.51 -19.22 -22.09
C TYR A 20 6.88 -17.88 -21.69
N LYS A 21 6.25 -17.78 -20.52
CA LYS A 21 5.64 -16.55 -19.99
C LYS A 21 6.60 -15.37 -19.81
N GLN A 22 7.90 -15.65 -19.66
CA GLN A 22 8.95 -14.64 -19.48
C GLN A 22 9.73 -14.38 -20.78
N CYS A 23 9.42 -15.11 -21.86
CA CYS A 23 10.05 -14.97 -23.16
C CYS A 23 8.99 -14.68 -24.25
N CYS A 24 8.73 -15.59 -25.18
CA CYS A 24 7.76 -15.35 -26.26
C CYS A 24 6.29 -15.22 -25.79
N GLY A 25 5.98 -15.68 -24.57
CA GLY A 25 4.68 -15.57 -23.93
C GLY A 25 4.48 -14.29 -23.12
N VAL A 26 5.42 -13.33 -23.19
CA VAL A 26 5.24 -11.94 -22.72
C VAL A 26 4.31 -11.23 -23.72
N GLN A 27 3.12 -11.77 -23.96
CA GLN A 27 2.00 -10.92 -24.34
C GLN A 27 1.71 -10.12 -23.10
N ALA A 28 2.18 -8.87 -23.11
CA ALA A 28 2.10 -7.88 -22.05
C ALA A 28 1.31 -8.42 -20.86
N GLU A 29 2.01 -8.93 -19.84
CA GLU A 29 1.44 -9.05 -18.52
C GLU A 29 1.23 -7.64 -17.93
N ASN A 30 0.54 -6.79 -18.69
CA ASN A 30 -0.27 -5.73 -18.17
C ASN A 30 -1.54 -6.37 -17.60
N SER A 31 -1.38 -7.36 -16.71
CA SER A 31 -2.38 -7.61 -15.67
C SER A 31 -2.49 -6.27 -14.97
N SER A 32 -3.54 -5.53 -15.34
CA SER A 32 -3.71 -4.09 -15.14
C SER A 32 -2.88 -3.61 -13.95
N GLN A 33 -1.72 -2.98 -14.22
CA GLN A 33 -0.85 -2.49 -13.14
C GLN A 33 -1.62 -1.53 -12.21
N TRP A 34 -2.73 -0.98 -12.72
CA TRP A 34 -3.83 -0.35 -11.97
C TRP A 34 -4.22 -1.05 -10.67
N GLY A 35 -4.38 -2.38 -10.66
CA GLY A 35 -4.76 -3.12 -9.45
C GLY A 35 -3.71 -3.04 -8.37
N THR A 36 -2.43 -3.16 -8.75
CA THR A 36 -1.30 -3.01 -7.83
C THR A 36 -1.21 -1.58 -7.30
N TYR A 37 -1.38 -0.56 -8.16
CA TYR A 37 -1.38 0.84 -7.74
C TYR A 37 -2.56 1.19 -6.84
N ALA A 38 -3.75 0.63 -7.10
CA ALA A 38 -4.92 0.80 -6.23
C ALA A 38 -4.67 0.20 -4.84
N LEU A 39 -4.08 -1.00 -4.77
CA LEU A 39 -3.70 -1.61 -3.49
C LEU A 39 -2.65 -0.79 -2.74
N ILE A 40 -1.62 -0.29 -3.42
CA ILE A 40 -0.61 0.60 -2.83
C ILE A 40 -1.26 1.88 -2.31
N GLY A 41 -2.14 2.51 -3.09
CA GLY A 41 -2.87 3.71 -2.69
C GLY A 41 -3.73 3.51 -1.44
N VAL A 42 -4.43 2.38 -1.34
CA VAL A 42 -5.22 2.02 -0.15
C VAL A 42 -4.31 1.86 1.08
N VAL A 43 -3.18 1.16 0.94
CA VAL A 43 -2.22 0.98 2.06
C VAL A 43 -1.65 2.32 2.51
N VAL A 44 -1.24 3.19 1.58
CA VAL A 44 -0.72 4.53 1.92
C VAL A 44 -1.78 5.38 2.61
N ALA A 45 -3.03 5.34 2.14
CA ALA A 45 -4.13 6.07 2.78
C ALA A 45 -4.39 5.56 4.20
N ILE A 46 -4.41 4.24 4.41
CA ILE A 46 -4.59 3.63 5.74
C ILE A 46 -3.44 4.03 6.68
N VAL A 47 -2.19 3.92 6.23
CA VAL A 47 -1.02 4.32 7.02
C VAL A 47 -1.07 5.82 7.36
N GLY A 48 -1.47 6.66 6.41
CA GLY A 48 -1.66 8.09 6.63
C GLY A 48 -2.75 8.38 7.67
N VAL A 49 -3.88 7.69 7.61
CA VAL A 49 -4.97 7.80 8.60
C VAL A 49 -4.49 7.36 9.99
N ILE A 50 -3.80 6.22 10.07
CA ILE A 50 -3.25 5.71 11.33
C ILE A 50 -2.23 6.71 11.91
N ALA A 51 -1.31 7.22 11.11
CA ALA A 51 -0.36 8.24 11.55
C ALA A 51 -1.08 9.53 12.01
N TYR A 52 -2.14 9.93 11.31
CA TYR A 52 -2.94 11.10 11.67
C TYR A 52 -3.65 10.90 13.02
N THR A 53 -4.28 9.74 13.26
CA THR A 53 -4.92 9.46 14.55
C THR A 53 -3.89 9.47 15.68
N PHE A 54 -2.77 8.75 15.52
CA PHE A 54 -1.72 8.70 16.54
C PHE A 54 -1.06 10.06 16.83
N THR A 55 -0.92 10.92 15.82
CA THR A 55 -0.38 12.27 16.02
C THR A 55 -1.42 13.25 16.55
N SER A 56 -2.70 13.05 16.26
CA SER A 56 -3.80 13.84 16.83
C SER A 56 -4.04 13.53 18.32
N GLU A 57 -3.73 12.32 18.76
CA GLU A 57 -3.84 11.90 20.17
C GLU A 57 -2.54 12.15 20.96
N GLY A 58 -1.40 12.31 20.28
CA GLY A 58 -0.10 12.59 20.88
C GLY A 58 0.14 14.05 21.29
N GLY A 59 -0.83 14.94 21.09
CA GLY A 59 -0.81 16.29 21.63
C GLY A 59 -1.18 16.25 23.12
N GLY A 60 -0.18 16.08 24.00
CA GLY A 60 -0.29 16.16 25.45
C GLY A 60 -0.74 17.54 25.94
N GLY A 61 -1.97 17.94 25.61
CA GLY A 61 -2.68 19.06 26.20
C GLY A 61 -3.38 18.56 27.44
N GLY A 62 -2.67 18.55 28.57
CA GLY A 62 -3.30 18.34 29.87
C GLY A 62 -4.50 19.27 29.99
N ARG A 63 -5.59 18.78 30.59
CA ARG A 63 -6.85 19.52 30.67
C ARG A 63 -6.58 20.86 31.35
N GLN A 64 -6.86 21.96 30.65
CA GLN A 64 -6.75 23.30 31.23
C GLN A 64 -8.04 23.62 32.00
N VAL A 65 -7.90 23.97 33.28
CA VAL A 65 -8.99 24.41 34.16
C VAL A 65 -8.77 25.88 34.51
N TRP A 66 -9.85 26.67 34.46
CA TRP A 66 -9.84 28.07 34.86
C TRP A 66 -9.88 28.19 36.38
N ASP A 67 -8.94 28.94 36.96
CA ASP A 67 -8.88 29.22 38.39
C ASP A 67 -9.43 30.64 38.68
N PRO A 68 -10.58 30.77 39.38
CA PRO A 68 -11.20 32.06 39.68
C PRO A 68 -10.35 32.96 40.56
N ASP A 69 -9.48 32.39 41.40
CA ASP A 69 -8.72 33.12 42.41
C ASP A 69 -7.48 33.80 41.80
N HIS A 70 -6.93 33.20 40.73
CA HIS A 70 -5.71 33.68 40.09
C HIS A 70 -5.92 34.19 38.66
N GLY A 71 -7.14 34.14 38.12
CA GLY A 71 -7.49 34.71 36.82
C GLY A 71 -6.71 34.14 35.64
N HIS A 72 -6.18 32.92 35.76
CA HIS A 72 -5.49 32.23 34.68
C HIS A 72 -5.80 30.73 34.66
N TYR A 73 -5.45 30.07 33.56
CA TYR A 73 -5.62 28.64 33.38
C TYR A 73 -4.43 27.88 33.96
N HIS A 74 -4.70 26.74 34.60
CA HIS A 74 -3.68 25.77 35.01
C HIS A 74 -3.89 24.43 34.30
N THR A 75 -2.80 23.73 34.02
CA THR A 75 -2.81 22.39 33.44
C THR A 75 -2.82 21.35 34.57
N VAL A 76 -3.84 20.49 34.63
CA VAL A 76 -3.88 19.34 35.56
C VAL A 76 -3.40 18.06 34.85
N PRO A 77 -2.62 17.19 35.52
CA PRO A 77 -2.16 15.92 34.98
C PRO A 77 -3.28 14.88 34.82
#